data_AF-A0A9B0THM3-F1
#
_entry.id   AF-A0A9B0THM3-F1
#
_cell.length_a   1.000
_cell.length_b   1.000
_cell.length_c   1.000
_cell.angle_alpha   90.00
_cell.angle_beta   90.00
_cell.angle_gamma   90.00
#
_symmetry.space_group_name_H-M   'P 1'
#
loop_
_entity.id
_entity.type
_entity.pdbx_description
1 polymer ?
#
loop_
_entity_poly.entity_id
_entity_poly.type
_entity_poly.pdbx_seq_one_letter_code
_entity_poly.pdbx_strand_id
1 'polypeptide(L)'
;MANVWVLLLKLLPGQTLLLFTMISHTGSKKCALFLLCCMGTLLSTSTLPIQPTPSRHLQSIIKELQYTAKTVLENYQKEEKGVTERSSYRLPCLTSDPKPPNSLNSSAILTYFQTIRPLSQNQTLIDEIIRQLEKLCSQDLPKMEVSVPERSFERKRFIFTILKQFSNCMDQVVGLWIPKSS
;
A
#
# COMPACT_ATOMS: atom_id res chain seq x y z
N MET A 1 6.72 -17.42 66.95
CA MET A 1 6.04 -18.24 65.92
C MET A 1 5.28 -17.30 65.00
N ALA A 2 5.78 -17.04 63.79
CA ALA A 2 5.17 -16.13 62.82
C ALA A 2 4.42 -16.94 61.76
N ASN A 3 3.13 -16.64 61.58
CA ASN A 3 2.27 -17.31 60.62
C ASN A 3 2.46 -16.70 59.23
N VAL A 4 2.99 -17.48 58.29
CA VAL A 4 3.13 -17.12 56.88
C VAL A 4 1.86 -17.56 56.14
N TRP A 5 1.13 -16.62 55.55
CA TRP A 5 0.03 -16.92 54.64
C TRP A 5 0.48 -16.65 53.20
N VAL A 6 0.40 -17.67 52.34
CA VAL A 6 0.69 -17.59 50.91
C VAL A 6 -0.63 -17.55 50.15
N LEU A 7 -0.92 -16.44 49.48
CA LEU A 7 -2.07 -16.35 48.57
C LEU A 7 -1.62 -16.77 47.16
N LEU A 8 -2.19 -17.87 46.66
CA LEU A 8 -1.85 -18.46 45.36
C LEU A 8 -2.95 -18.12 44.35
N LEU A 9 -2.75 -17.07 43.54
CA LEU A 9 -3.61 -16.79 42.39
C LEU A 9 -3.10 -17.63 41.20
N LYS A 10 -3.90 -18.58 40.72
CA LYS A 10 -3.59 -19.34 39.50
C LYS A 10 -3.94 -18.52 38.26
N LEU A 11 -2.97 -18.25 37.40
CA LEU A 11 -3.15 -17.80 36.02
C LEU A 11 -2.35 -18.71 35.05
N LEU A 12 -2.91 -18.87 33.85
CA LEU A 12 -2.54 -19.74 32.73
C LEU A 12 -1.08 -19.56 32.20
N PRO A 13 -0.55 -20.50 31.39
CA PRO A 13 0.89 -20.71 31.24
C PRO A 13 1.53 -19.67 30.32
N GLY A 14 2.67 -19.10 30.75
CA GLY A 14 3.52 -18.25 29.91
C GLY A 14 4.20 -17.06 30.59
N GLN A 15 4.09 -16.86 31.91
CA GLN A 15 4.76 -15.77 32.61
C GLN A 15 5.65 -16.28 33.76
N THR A 16 6.91 -15.83 33.73
CA THR A 16 7.94 -16.10 34.73
C THR A 16 7.54 -15.53 36.10
N LEU A 17 7.72 -16.35 37.14
CA LEU A 17 7.47 -16.03 38.54
C LEU A 17 8.44 -14.93 39.03
N LEU A 18 7.94 -13.75 39.38
CA LEU A 18 8.67 -12.80 40.21
C LEU A 18 8.22 -12.97 41.67
N LEU A 19 9.09 -13.60 42.46
CA LEU A 19 8.87 -13.79 43.89
C LEU A 19 9.27 -12.50 44.63
N PHE A 20 8.29 -11.72 45.12
CA PHE A 20 8.55 -10.58 45.98
C PHE A 20 8.38 -10.98 47.45
N THR A 21 9.48 -11.00 48.20
CA THR A 21 9.45 -11.04 49.67
C THR A 21 9.35 -9.62 50.21
N MET A 22 8.16 -9.21 50.67
CA MET A 22 8.01 -7.97 51.44
C MET A 22 8.38 -8.22 52.91
N ILE A 23 9.53 -7.70 53.32
CA ILE A 23 9.87 -7.51 54.74
C ILE A 23 9.35 -6.12 55.12
N SER A 24 8.33 -6.05 55.98
CA SER A 24 7.77 -4.78 56.45
C SER A 24 8.46 -4.35 57.75
N HIS A 25 9.30 -3.32 57.67
CA HIS A 25 9.65 -2.51 58.85
C HIS A 25 8.74 -1.28 58.90
N THR A 26 8.05 -1.11 60.02
CA THR A 26 7.20 0.01 60.37
C THR A 26 8.02 1.30 60.48
N GLY A 27 7.80 2.28 59.60
CA GLY A 27 8.28 3.64 59.85
C GLY A 27 8.25 4.63 58.69
N SER A 28 7.57 5.75 58.92
CA SER A 28 7.65 7.04 58.20
C SER A 28 6.81 7.23 56.92
N LYS A 29 5.72 8.01 57.07
CA LYS A 29 4.74 8.42 56.04
C LYS A 29 5.25 9.46 55.02
N LYS A 30 6.53 9.42 54.61
CA LYS A 30 7.10 10.41 53.67
C LYS A 30 7.69 9.83 52.38
N CYS A 31 7.75 8.51 52.22
CA CYS A 31 8.36 7.88 51.03
C CYS A 31 7.36 7.37 49.97
N ALA A 32 6.05 7.46 50.21
CA ALA A 32 5.04 6.93 49.28
C ALA A 32 4.90 7.74 47.97
N LEU A 33 5.27 9.02 47.98
CA LEU A 33 5.16 9.89 46.79
C LEU A 33 6.34 9.76 45.82
N PHE A 34 7.48 9.21 46.26
CA PHE A 34 8.67 9.11 45.41
C PHE A 34 8.62 7.88 44.47
N LEU A 35 7.89 6.82 44.85
CA LEU A 35 7.79 5.58 44.07
C LEU A 35 6.76 5.62 42.94
N LEU A 36 5.84 6.59 42.94
CA LEU A 36 4.87 6.77 41.85
C LEU A 36 5.44 7.52 40.64
N CYS A 37 6.58 8.21 40.78
CA CYS A 37 7.19 8.98 39.68
C CYS A 37 7.96 8.09 38.68
N CYS A 38 8.43 6.91 39.10
CA CYS A 38 9.34 6.09 38.30
C CYS A 38 8.64 5.06 37.38
N MET A 39 7.32 4.87 37.53
CA MET A 39 6.55 3.93 36.70
C MET A 39 5.79 4.63 35.55
N GLY A 40 5.84 5.96 35.47
CA GLY A 40 5.10 6.74 34.47
C GLY A 40 5.73 6.80 33.07
N THR A 41 7.00 6.41 32.92
CA THR A 41 7.76 6.68 31.69
C THR A 41 8.02 5.45 30.81
N LEU A 42 7.53 4.27 31.17
CA LEU A 42 7.95 3.01 30.52
C LEU A 42 6.92 2.35 29.57
N LEU A 43 5.79 2.99 29.27
CA LEU A 43 4.79 2.42 28.34
C LEU A 43 4.47 3.29 27.11
N SER A 44 5.31 4.29 26.81
CA SER A 44 5.22 4.99 25.51
C SER A 44 6.27 4.45 24.54
N THR A 45 6.28 3.14 24.32
CA THR A 45 6.80 2.61 23.05
C THR A 45 5.71 2.85 22.03
N SER A 46 5.71 4.01 21.38
CA SER A 46 5.08 4.15 20.08
C SER A 46 5.76 3.13 19.17
N THR A 47 5.14 1.96 19.02
CA THR A 47 5.41 1.07 17.91
C THR A 47 5.17 1.89 16.66
N LEU A 48 6.26 2.37 16.05
CA LEU A 48 6.22 2.90 14.68
C LEU A 48 5.41 1.88 13.89
N PRO A 49 4.33 2.29 13.19
CA PRO A 49 3.54 1.35 12.42
C PRO A 49 4.49 0.74 11.39
N ILE A 50 4.87 -0.52 11.61
CA ILE A 50 5.58 -1.32 10.62
C ILE A 50 4.63 -1.39 9.44
N GLN A 51 4.94 -0.64 8.38
CA GLN A 51 4.14 -0.70 7.17
C GLN A 51 4.15 -2.16 6.71
N PRO A 52 2.97 -2.77 6.50
CA PRO A 52 2.89 -4.13 5.99
C PRO A 52 3.68 -4.21 4.69
N THR A 53 4.72 -5.03 4.67
CA THR A 53 5.47 -5.27 3.44
C THR A 53 4.57 -6.03 2.48
N PRO A 54 4.41 -5.57 1.22
CA PRO A 54 3.57 -6.26 0.27
C PRO A 54 4.11 -7.66 0.01
N SER A 55 3.21 -8.63 -0.13
CA SER A 55 3.58 -10.04 -0.35
C SER A 55 4.42 -10.21 -1.62
N ARG A 56 5.25 -11.27 -1.70
CA ARG A 56 6.05 -11.56 -2.91
C ARG A 56 5.19 -11.64 -4.17
N HIS A 57 3.97 -12.16 -4.04
CA HIS A 57 3.01 -12.24 -5.14
C HIS A 57 2.60 -10.84 -5.62
N LEU A 58 2.24 -9.95 -4.68
CA LEU A 58 1.87 -8.57 -5.00
C LEU A 58 3.03 -7.79 -5.64
N GLN A 59 4.25 -7.98 -5.15
CA GLN A 59 5.45 -7.39 -5.75
C GLN A 59 5.69 -7.90 -7.19
N SER A 60 5.42 -9.17 -7.48
CA SER A 60 5.54 -9.73 -8.83
C SER A 60 4.55 -9.05 -9.79
N ILE A 61 3.27 -8.95 -9.38
CA ILE A 61 2.22 -8.29 -10.17
C ILE A 61 2.64 -6.86 -10.53
N ILE A 62 3.13 -6.09 -9.55
CA ILE A 62 3.55 -4.70 -9.77
C ILE A 62 4.76 -4.60 -10.70
N LYS A 63 5.74 -5.50 -10.60
CA LYS A 63 6.89 -5.53 -11.53
C LYS A 63 6.44 -5.86 -12.96
N GLU A 64 5.56 -6.84 -13.11
CA GLU A 64 4.98 -7.21 -14.41
C GLU A 64 4.19 -6.04 -15.02
N LEU A 65 3.37 -5.36 -14.21
CA LEU A 65 2.67 -4.15 -14.63
C LEU A 65 3.64 -3.03 -15.04
N GLN A 66 4.70 -2.78 -14.27
CA GLN A 66 5.70 -1.75 -14.59
C GLN A 66 6.38 -2.05 -15.92
N TYR A 67 6.85 -3.28 -16.11
CA TYR A 67 7.49 -3.72 -17.35
C TYR A 67 6.54 -3.57 -18.55
N THR A 68 5.30 -4.03 -18.40
CA THR A 68 4.31 -4.01 -19.48
C THR A 68 3.88 -2.58 -19.81
N ALA A 69 3.75 -1.71 -18.80
CA ALA A 69 3.44 -0.29 -18.97
C ALA A 69 4.52 0.46 -19.79
N LYS A 70 5.80 0.18 -19.54
CA LYS A 70 6.91 0.75 -20.32
C LYS A 70 6.88 0.23 -21.75
N THR A 71 6.78 -1.08 -21.92
CA THR A 71 6.75 -1.73 -23.24
C THR A 71 5.60 -1.18 -24.11
N VAL A 72 4.38 -1.08 -23.57
CA VAL A 72 3.23 -0.60 -24.36
C VAL A 72 3.35 0.89 -24.71
N LEU A 73 3.91 1.72 -23.82
CA LEU A 73 4.16 3.13 -24.08
C LEU A 73 5.22 3.32 -25.17
N GLU A 74 6.33 2.58 -25.10
CA GLU A 74 7.40 2.62 -26.09
C GLU A 74 6.92 2.17 -27.48
N ASN A 75 6.11 1.10 -27.55
CA ASN A 75 5.51 0.65 -28.81
C ASN A 75 4.60 1.73 -29.39
N TYR A 76 3.72 2.30 -28.55
CA TYR A 76 2.81 3.35 -28.97
C TYR A 76 3.55 4.59 -29.47
N GLN A 77 4.66 4.99 -28.85
CA GLN A 77 5.50 6.10 -29.29
C GLN A 77 6.17 5.86 -30.65
N LYS A 78 6.54 4.61 -30.95
CA LYS A 78 7.12 4.23 -32.24
C LYS A 78 6.07 4.27 -33.35
N GLU A 79 4.85 3.83 -33.05
CA GLU A 79 3.69 3.82 -33.96
C GLU A 79 3.17 5.23 -34.23
N GLU A 80 2.96 6.02 -33.17
CA GLU A 80 2.25 7.30 -33.21
C GLU A 80 3.20 8.49 -33.03
N LYS A 81 4.06 8.68 -34.02
CA LYS A 81 5.05 9.76 -34.03
C LYS A 81 4.38 11.15 -33.98
N GLY A 82 4.92 12.02 -33.13
CA GLY A 82 4.47 13.41 -32.99
C GLY A 82 3.25 13.61 -32.08
N VAL A 83 2.67 12.54 -31.54
CA VAL A 83 1.63 12.66 -30.50
C VAL A 83 2.28 13.06 -29.17
N THR A 84 1.74 14.11 -28.55
CA THR A 84 2.22 14.65 -27.27
C THR A 84 1.14 14.58 -26.21
N GLU A 85 1.51 14.62 -24.93
CA GLU A 85 0.53 14.51 -23.85
C GLU A 85 -0.43 15.71 -23.82
N ARG A 86 -1.62 15.51 -23.26
CA ARG A 86 -2.59 16.58 -23.03
C ARG A 86 -2.92 16.66 -21.54
N SER A 87 -2.67 17.81 -20.93
CA SER A 87 -2.91 18.03 -19.49
C SER A 87 -4.38 17.90 -19.06
N SER A 88 -5.33 18.04 -20.00
CA SER A 88 -6.76 17.86 -19.72
C SER A 88 -7.17 16.40 -19.54
N TYR A 89 -6.38 15.44 -20.03
CA TYR A 89 -6.62 14.02 -19.78
C TYR A 89 -5.89 13.60 -18.52
N ARG A 90 -6.61 13.02 -17.57
CA ARG A 90 -6.06 12.54 -16.30
C ARG A 90 -6.46 11.11 -16.05
N LEU A 91 -5.49 10.30 -15.64
CA LEU A 91 -5.65 8.97 -15.10
C LEU A 91 -5.57 9.09 -13.57
N PRO A 92 -6.66 8.81 -12.83
CA PRO A 92 -6.62 8.77 -11.37
C PRO A 92 -5.85 7.52 -10.91
N CYS A 93 -4.51 7.60 -10.88
CA CYS A 93 -3.68 6.41 -10.70
C CYS A 93 -3.46 6.00 -9.24
N LEU A 94 -3.25 6.96 -8.35
CA LEU A 94 -3.01 6.71 -6.93
C LEU A 94 -4.24 7.05 -6.09
N THR A 95 -4.41 6.36 -4.96
CA THR A 95 -5.43 6.69 -3.96
C THR A 95 -4.82 7.49 -2.81
N SER A 96 -5.68 8.00 -1.93
CA SER A 96 -5.24 8.66 -0.69
C SER A 96 -4.70 7.70 0.36
N ASP A 97 -4.93 6.37 0.24
CA ASP A 97 -4.37 5.38 1.15
C ASP A 97 -2.99 4.94 0.63
N PRO A 98 -1.87 5.34 1.26
CA PRO A 98 -0.54 5.02 0.76
C PRO A 98 -0.15 3.54 0.94
N LYS A 99 -0.98 2.72 1.60
CA LYS A 99 -0.63 1.32 1.90
C LYS A 99 -0.92 0.40 0.72
N PRO A 100 -0.04 -0.57 0.43
CA PRO A 100 -0.34 -1.65 -0.51
C PRO A 100 -1.51 -2.53 -0.02
N PRO A 101 -2.37 -3.07 -0.92
CA PRO A 101 -2.45 -2.78 -2.35
C PRO A 101 -3.23 -1.50 -2.69
N ASN A 102 -3.80 -0.84 -1.67
CA ASN A 102 -4.77 0.24 -1.82
C ASN A 102 -4.21 1.52 -2.45
N SER A 103 -2.89 1.74 -2.41
CA SER A 103 -2.28 2.96 -2.96
C SER A 103 -2.43 3.10 -4.48
N LEU A 104 -2.69 2.00 -5.18
CA LEU A 104 -3.02 2.01 -6.61
C LEU A 104 -4.54 2.01 -6.76
N ASN A 105 -5.07 2.94 -7.55
CA ASN A 105 -6.48 2.95 -7.92
C ASN A 105 -6.74 1.96 -9.06
N SER A 106 -6.56 0.67 -8.76
CA SER A 106 -6.60 -0.42 -9.74
C SER A 106 -7.93 -0.45 -10.51
N SER A 107 -9.05 -0.15 -9.85
CA SER A 107 -10.39 -0.14 -10.47
C SER A 107 -10.55 0.95 -11.52
N ALA A 108 -10.11 2.18 -11.22
CA ALA A 108 -10.17 3.26 -12.19
C ALA A 108 -9.23 2.97 -13.36
N ILE A 109 -7.99 2.56 -13.08
CA ILE A 109 -7.02 2.22 -14.13
C ILE A 109 -7.56 1.10 -15.03
N LEU A 110 -8.11 0.03 -14.45
CA LEU A 110 -8.73 -1.07 -15.18
C LEU A 110 -9.81 -0.56 -16.15
N THR A 111 -10.67 0.35 -15.69
CA THR A 111 -11.71 0.95 -16.53
C THR A 111 -11.13 1.70 -17.73
N TYR A 112 -10.08 2.49 -17.54
CA TYR A 112 -9.40 3.18 -18.64
C TYR A 112 -8.78 2.18 -19.63
N PHE A 113 -8.13 1.12 -19.14
CA PHE A 113 -7.51 0.11 -20.00
C PHE A 113 -8.54 -0.70 -20.79
N GLN A 114 -9.66 -1.08 -20.17
CA GLN A 114 -10.81 -1.68 -20.88
C GLN A 114 -11.35 -0.74 -21.98
N THR A 115 -11.37 0.56 -21.70
CA THR A 115 -11.87 1.57 -22.63
C THR A 115 -10.94 1.78 -23.84
N ILE A 116 -9.62 1.80 -23.63
CA ILE A 116 -8.66 1.98 -24.74
C ILE A 116 -8.33 0.68 -25.48
N ARG A 117 -8.61 -0.49 -24.89
CA ARG A 117 -8.37 -1.80 -25.50
C ARG A 117 -8.83 -1.90 -26.96
N PRO A 118 -10.10 -1.63 -27.32
CA PRO A 118 -10.55 -1.74 -28.71
C PRO A 118 -9.92 -0.69 -29.65
N LEU A 119 -9.23 0.31 -29.11
CA LEU A 119 -8.67 1.44 -29.84
C LEU A 119 -7.16 1.30 -30.09
N SER A 120 -6.52 0.31 -29.47
CA SER A 120 -5.06 0.10 -29.53
C SER A 120 -4.70 -1.04 -30.49
N GLN A 121 -3.57 -0.91 -31.17
CA GLN A 121 -2.95 -2.00 -31.94
C GLN A 121 -2.19 -2.99 -31.05
N ASN A 122 -1.77 -2.55 -29.86
CA ASN A 122 -1.03 -3.35 -28.88
C ASN A 122 -1.98 -4.14 -27.95
N GLN A 123 -3.01 -4.79 -28.50
CA GLN A 123 -4.09 -5.42 -27.71
C GLN A 123 -3.56 -6.45 -26.72
N THR A 124 -2.60 -7.28 -27.10
CA THR A 124 -2.02 -8.30 -26.23
C THR A 124 -1.38 -7.72 -24.96
N LEU A 125 -0.65 -6.59 -25.08
CA LEU A 125 -0.04 -5.93 -23.93
C LEU A 125 -1.08 -5.24 -23.04
N ILE A 126 -2.11 -4.66 -23.66
CA ILE A 126 -3.25 -4.07 -22.95
C ILE A 126 -4.03 -5.16 -22.19
N ASP A 127 -4.24 -6.33 -22.80
CA ASP A 127 -4.91 -7.47 -22.18
C ASP A 127 -4.12 -8.01 -20.98
N GLU A 128 -2.80 -8.03 -21.08
CA GLU A 128 -1.94 -8.40 -19.95
C GLU A 128 -2.06 -7.38 -18.81
N ILE A 129 -2.07 -6.07 -19.09
CA ILE A 129 -2.30 -5.04 -18.07
C ILE A 129 -3.67 -5.22 -17.41
N ILE A 130 -4.73 -5.43 -18.18
CA ILE A 130 -6.09 -5.67 -17.68
C ILE A 130 -6.08 -6.88 -16.73
N ARG A 131 -5.52 -8.01 -17.16
CA ARG A 131 -5.44 -9.25 -16.38
C ARG A 131 -4.71 -9.06 -15.05
N GLN A 132 -3.63 -8.29 -15.04
CA GLN A 132 -2.88 -8.01 -13.81
C GLN A 132 -3.66 -7.07 -12.87
N LEU A 133 -4.33 -6.06 -13.42
CA LEU A 133 -5.16 -5.12 -12.64
C LEU A 133 -6.38 -5.82 -12.03
N GLU A 134 -6.98 -6.79 -12.71
CA GLU A 134 -8.09 -7.60 -12.17
C GLU A 134 -7.70 -8.34 -10.90
N LYS A 135 -6.45 -8.82 -10.79
CA LYS A 135 -5.93 -9.44 -9.56
C LYS A 135 -5.80 -8.46 -8.40
N LEU A 136 -5.73 -7.16 -8.68
CA LEU A 136 -5.58 -6.09 -7.69
C LEU A 136 -6.92 -5.43 -7.30
N CYS A 137 -7.99 -5.68 -8.06
CA CYS A 137 -9.31 -5.09 -7.78
C CYS A 137 -10.08 -5.90 -6.74
N SER A 138 -10.73 -5.19 -5.81
CA SER A 138 -11.78 -5.80 -4.98
C SER A 138 -13.09 -5.86 -5.76
N GLN A 139 -13.89 -6.90 -5.53
CA GLN A 139 -15.00 -7.30 -6.42
C GLN A 139 -16.16 -6.29 -6.54
N ASP A 140 -16.26 -5.27 -5.68
CA ASP A 140 -17.48 -4.45 -5.54
C ASP A 140 -17.30 -2.94 -5.74
N LEU A 141 -16.46 -2.49 -6.68
CA LEU A 141 -16.39 -1.06 -7.01
C LEU A 141 -17.31 -0.68 -8.18
N PRO A 142 -18.09 0.41 -8.06
CA PRO A 142 -18.90 0.92 -9.16
C PRO A 142 -18.01 1.29 -10.35
N LYS A 143 -18.41 0.85 -11.53
CA LYS A 143 -17.68 1.11 -12.76
C LYS A 143 -17.74 2.60 -13.09
N MET A 144 -16.58 3.25 -13.15
CA MET A 144 -16.46 4.63 -13.61
C MET A 144 -16.77 4.70 -15.11
N GLU A 145 -17.43 5.77 -15.56
CA GLU A 145 -17.52 6.06 -16.99
C GLU A 145 -16.30 6.86 -17.45
N VAL A 146 -15.69 6.45 -18.57
CA VAL A 146 -14.55 7.12 -19.18
C VAL A 146 -14.99 7.65 -20.55
N SER A 147 -15.04 8.98 -20.68
CA SER A 147 -15.33 9.61 -21.96
C SER A 147 -14.08 9.60 -22.85
N VAL A 148 -14.22 9.01 -24.05
CA VAL A 148 -13.15 8.97 -25.05
C VAL A 148 -13.40 10.04 -26.11
N PRO A 149 -12.37 10.82 -26.51
CA PRO A 149 -12.53 11.77 -27.60
C PRO A 149 -12.92 11.12 -28.93
N GLU A 150 -13.89 11.72 -29.62
CA GLU A 150 -14.37 11.20 -30.90
C GLU A 150 -13.34 11.35 -32.02
N ARG A 151 -12.69 12.53 -32.09
CA ARG A 151 -11.70 12.86 -33.13
C ARG A 151 -10.48 11.95 -33.05
N SER A 152 -10.06 11.42 -34.20
CA SER A 152 -8.95 10.45 -34.30
C SER A 152 -7.66 10.95 -33.64
N PHE A 153 -7.24 12.18 -33.92
CA PHE A 153 -6.03 12.75 -33.33
C PHE A 153 -6.16 12.92 -31.82
N GLU A 154 -7.31 13.38 -31.32
CA GLU A 154 -7.56 13.52 -29.89
C GLU A 154 -7.63 12.18 -29.17
N ARG A 155 -8.16 11.15 -29.83
CA ARG A 155 -8.16 9.77 -29.33
C ARG A 155 -6.74 9.24 -29.20
N LYS A 156 -5.88 9.47 -30.19
CA LYS A 156 -4.46 9.11 -30.10
C LYS A 156 -3.78 9.81 -28.94
N ARG A 157 -4.05 11.12 -28.81
CA ARG A 157 -3.54 11.94 -27.70
C ARG A 157 -4.02 11.47 -26.33
N PHE A 158 -5.27 11.04 -26.25
CA PHE A 158 -5.87 10.45 -25.06
C PHE A 158 -5.14 9.16 -24.68
N ILE A 159 -5.04 8.19 -25.59
CA ILE A 159 -4.34 6.91 -25.35
C ILE A 159 -2.90 7.16 -24.91
N PHE A 160 -2.15 7.99 -25.65
CA PHE A 160 -0.78 8.35 -25.28
C PHE A 160 -0.67 8.91 -23.86
N THR A 161 -1.57 9.84 -23.51
CA THR A 161 -1.56 10.48 -22.18
C THR A 161 -1.83 9.47 -21.07
N ILE A 162 -2.79 8.56 -21.26
CA ILE A 162 -3.11 7.51 -20.30
C ILE A 162 -1.94 6.54 -20.12
N LEU A 163 -1.35 6.06 -21.23
CA LEU A 163 -0.19 5.14 -21.16
C LEU A 163 1.01 5.80 -20.46
N LYS A 164 1.29 7.07 -20.77
CA LYS A 164 2.39 7.82 -20.15
C LYS A 164 2.16 8.03 -18.66
N GLN A 165 0.97 8.47 -18.25
CA GLN A 165 0.64 8.64 -16.83
C GLN A 165 0.67 7.31 -16.07
N PHE A 166 0.19 6.23 -16.68
CA PHE A 166 0.25 4.90 -16.09
C PHE A 166 1.70 4.42 -15.89
N SER A 167 2.55 4.56 -16.90
CA SER A 167 3.97 4.21 -16.81
C SER A 167 4.68 4.96 -15.66
N ASN A 168 4.48 6.28 -15.59
CA ASN A 168 5.03 7.12 -14.51
C ASN A 168 4.52 6.71 -13.13
N CYS A 169 3.24 6.32 -13.05
CA CYS A 169 2.64 5.87 -11.80
C CYS A 169 3.22 4.54 -11.34
N MET A 170 3.47 3.59 -12.25
CA MET A 170 4.09 2.32 -11.89
C MET A 170 5.51 2.49 -11.36
N ASP A 171 6.27 3.45 -11.88
CA ASP A 171 7.58 3.81 -11.31
C ASP A 171 7.47 4.31 -9.86
N GLN A 172 6.45 5.11 -9.54
CA GLN A 172 6.19 5.56 -8.18
C GLN A 172 5.78 4.40 -7.25
N VAL A 173 4.85 3.56 -7.70
CA VAL A 173 4.35 2.41 -6.91
C VAL A 173 5.48 1.42 -6.62
N VAL A 174 6.34 1.14 -7.59
CA VAL A 174 7.53 0.31 -7.37
C VAL A 174 8.45 0.91 -6.31
N GLY A 175 8.69 2.22 -6.36
CA GLY A 175 9.48 2.93 -5.35
C GLY A 175 8.88 2.88 -3.95
N LEU A 176 7.55 2.82 -3.84
CA LEU A 176 6.83 2.71 -2.56
C LEU A 176 6.80 1.27 -2.03
N TRP A 177 6.64 0.28 -2.91
CA TRP A 177 6.29 -1.09 -2.51
C TRP A 177 7.49 -2.04 -2.44
N ILE A 178 8.57 -1.73 -3.16
CA ILE A 178 9.75 -2.58 -3.22
C ILE A 178 10.89 -1.87 -2.48
N PRO A 179 11.20 -2.28 -1.24
CA PRO A 179 12.30 -1.68 -0.50
C PRO A 179 13.61 -1.89 -1.27
N LYS A 180 14.40 -0.82 -1.38
CA LYS A 180 15.75 -0.91 -1.94
C LYS A 180 16.58 -1.78 -1.01
N SER A 181 17.06 -2.94 -1.50
CA SER A 181 18.08 -3.71 -0.80
C SER A 181 19.31 -2.81 -0.67
N SER A 182 19.60 -2.38 0.55
CA SER A 182 20.88 -1.73 0.90
C SER A 182 21.97 -2.78 1.01
#